data_AF-A0A7C6XUN8-F1
#
_entry.id   AF-A0A7C6XUN8-F1
#
_cell.length_a   1.000
_cell.length_b   1.000
_cell.length_c   1.000
_cell.angle_alpha   90.00
_cell.angle_beta   90.00
_cell.angle_gamma   90.00
#
_symmetry.space_group_name_H-M   'P 1'
#
loop_
_entity.id
_entity.type
_entity.pdbx_description
1 polymer ?
#
loop_
_entity_poly.entity_id
_entity_poly.type
_entity_poly.pdbx_seq_one_letter_code
_entity_poly.pdbx_strand_id
1 'polypeptide(L)'
;MLRRKWTLRAHGRQVVFIKRPIESAEHVIMKALLWALYLPFYPDMSVEISIGDRFKPDLVSLDDRGRPLFWAEAGEVHLHKMRSLLRRYRETHFALARRDARLDPLLEMVQGALGDMPRRAPVDLITFPSDSVGRFIDATGEVRVHHDAVEWVRLEGESPPAWHRPSD
;
A
#
# COMPACT_ATOMS: atom_id res chain seq x y z
N MET A 1 8.07 20.64 -18.46
CA MET A 1 8.80 20.33 -17.21
C MET A 1 8.03 19.24 -16.46
N LEU A 2 8.63 18.10 -16.13
CA LEU A 2 7.97 17.10 -15.27
C LEU A 2 7.91 17.61 -13.82
N ARG A 3 6.71 17.60 -13.23
CA ARG A 3 6.48 17.91 -11.81
C ARG A 3 7.31 16.92 -10.97
N ARG A 4 8.07 17.43 -10.00
CA ARG A 4 8.94 16.62 -9.11
C ARG A 4 8.40 16.45 -7.70
N LYS A 5 7.41 17.27 -7.33
CA LYS A 5 6.79 17.30 -6.01
C LYS A 5 5.27 17.40 -6.14
N TRP A 6 4.56 16.59 -5.37
CA TRP A 6 3.10 16.60 -5.26
C TRP A 6 2.76 16.81 -3.80
N THR A 7 2.17 17.97 -3.50
CA THR A 7 1.50 18.19 -2.22
C THR A 7 0.08 17.66 -2.38
N LEU A 8 -0.26 16.63 -1.61
CA LEU A 8 -1.54 15.95 -1.68
C LEU A 8 -2.17 15.90 -0.31
N ARG A 9 -3.50 15.89 -0.29
CA ARG A 9 -4.32 15.91 0.92
C ARG A 9 -5.33 14.78 0.89
N ALA A 10 -5.61 14.20 2.04
CA ALA A 10 -6.66 13.21 2.22
C ALA A 10 -7.03 13.15 3.70
N HIS A 11 -8.31 12.99 4.01
CA HIS A 11 -8.81 12.86 5.38
C HIS A 11 -8.28 13.95 6.33
N GLY A 12 -8.20 15.20 5.85
CA GLY A 12 -7.71 16.33 6.63
C GLY A 12 -6.20 16.36 6.89
N ARG A 13 -5.43 15.42 6.34
CA ARG A 13 -3.96 15.41 6.41
C ARG A 13 -3.33 15.80 5.09
N GLN A 14 -2.08 16.26 5.14
CA GLN A 14 -1.31 16.66 3.96
C GLN A 14 0.07 15.98 3.96
N VAL A 15 0.49 15.49 2.81
CA VAL A 15 1.82 14.91 2.59
C VAL A 15 2.42 15.45 1.29
N VAL A 16 3.74 15.63 1.27
CA VAL A 16 4.50 15.96 0.06
C VAL A 16 5.21 14.72 -0.45
N PHE A 17 4.79 14.22 -1.60
CA PHE A 17 5.48 13.15 -2.31
C PHE A 17 6.52 13.73 -3.25
N ILE A 18 7.73 13.15 -3.26
CA ILE A 18 8.87 13.63 -4.05
C ILE A 18 9.30 12.51 -5.00
N LYS A 19 9.21 12.77 -6.31
CA LYS A 19 9.68 11.83 -7.34
C LYS A 19 11.19 11.78 -7.36
N ARG A 20 11.73 10.58 -7.21
CA ARG A 20 13.17 10.31 -7.41
C ARG A 20 13.53 10.28 -8.90
N PRO A 21 14.81 10.47 -9.29
CA PRO A 21 15.21 10.54 -10.69
C PRO A 21 14.75 9.36 -11.57
N ILE A 22 14.81 8.13 -11.04
CA ILE A 22 14.50 6.88 -11.75
C ILE A 22 13.04 6.42 -11.52
N GLU A 23 12.34 7.04 -10.58
CA GLU A 23 10.95 6.72 -10.26
C GLU A 23 10.00 7.38 -11.25
N SER A 24 8.94 6.70 -11.69
CA SER A 24 7.92 7.30 -12.56
C SER A 24 6.98 8.19 -11.75
N ALA A 25 6.35 9.19 -12.39
CA ALA A 25 5.30 9.97 -11.72
C ALA A 25 4.11 9.07 -11.32
N GLU A 26 3.84 8.03 -12.10
CA GLU A 26 2.77 7.07 -11.84
C GLU A 26 3.00 6.29 -10.55
N HIS A 27 4.23 5.86 -10.29
CA HIS A 27 4.59 5.22 -9.02
C HIS A 27 4.32 6.16 -7.85
N VAL A 28 4.70 7.43 -7.97
CA VAL A 28 4.41 8.45 -6.94
C VAL A 28 2.90 8.60 -6.69
N ILE A 29 2.09 8.65 -7.76
CA ILE A 29 0.63 8.72 -7.64
C ILE A 29 0.08 7.48 -6.95
N MET A 30 0.52 6.27 -7.31
CA MET A 30 0.07 5.05 -6.65
C MET A 30 0.37 5.04 -5.15
N LYS A 31 1.54 5.56 -4.73
CA LYS A 31 1.86 5.73 -3.30
C LYS A 31 0.87 6.67 -2.63
N ALA A 32 0.50 7.76 -3.28
CA ALA A 32 -0.47 8.70 -2.74
C ALA A 32 -1.88 8.11 -2.64
N LEU A 33 -2.29 7.31 -3.62
CA LEU A 33 -3.58 6.62 -3.60
C LEU A 33 -3.62 5.57 -2.48
N LEU A 34 -2.58 4.74 -2.33
CA LEU A 34 -2.46 3.82 -1.20
C LEU A 34 -2.46 4.57 0.14
N TRP A 35 -1.72 5.67 0.24
CA TRP A 35 -1.68 6.49 1.43
C TRP A 35 -3.07 6.98 1.80
N ALA A 36 -3.81 7.58 0.87
CA ALA A 36 -5.17 8.05 1.10
C ALA A 36 -6.13 6.91 1.45
N LEU A 37 -6.08 5.79 0.70
CA LEU A 37 -6.95 4.63 0.88
C LEU A 37 -6.83 4.01 2.27
N TYR A 38 -5.61 3.96 2.82
CA TYR A 38 -5.33 3.32 4.11
C TYR A 38 -5.17 4.28 5.28
N LEU A 39 -5.18 5.60 5.04
CA LEU A 39 -5.05 6.61 6.09
C LEU A 39 -6.09 6.47 7.22
N PRO A 40 -7.37 6.13 6.95
CA PRO A 40 -8.35 5.95 8.01
C PRO A 40 -8.03 4.80 8.97
N PHE A 41 -7.29 3.79 8.50
CA PHE A 41 -6.93 2.60 9.29
C PHE A 41 -5.56 2.73 9.95
N TYR A 42 -4.65 3.50 9.33
CA TYR A 42 -3.29 3.75 9.82
C TYR A 42 -2.98 5.24 9.83
N PRO A 43 -3.48 5.99 10.83
CA PRO A 43 -3.32 7.43 10.88
C PRO A 43 -1.85 7.86 11.05
N ASP A 44 -0.97 7.02 11.58
CA ASP A 44 0.45 7.32 11.78
C ASP A 44 1.36 6.79 10.66
N MET A 45 0.77 6.37 9.55
CA MET A 45 1.51 5.88 8.38
C MET A 45 2.52 6.90 7.87
N SER A 46 3.73 6.40 7.63
CA SER A 46 4.88 7.14 7.13
C SER A 46 5.18 6.77 5.67
N VAL A 47 5.61 7.75 4.88
CA VAL A 47 5.97 7.58 3.47
C VAL A 47 7.47 7.37 3.34
N GLU A 48 7.86 6.26 2.71
CA GLU A 48 9.24 5.93 2.35
C GLU A 48 10.25 6.12 3.50
N ILE A 49 10.00 5.55 4.67
CA ILE A 49 10.98 5.51 5.77
C ILE A 49 11.74 4.18 5.78
N SER A 50 13.00 4.20 6.23
CA SER A 50 13.74 2.96 6.50
C SER A 50 13.41 2.47 7.90
N ILE A 51 13.23 1.16 8.06
CA ILE A 51 12.87 0.53 9.35
C ILE A 51 13.94 -0.46 9.84
N GLY A 52 15.17 -0.36 9.31
CA GLY A 52 16.26 -1.28 9.63
C GLY A 52 16.21 -2.62 8.89
N ASP A 53 15.26 -2.80 7.97
CA ASP A 53 15.20 -3.95 7.07
C ASP A 53 16.01 -3.69 5.78
N ARG A 54 16.41 -4.77 5.09
CA ARG A 54 17.04 -4.68 3.75
C ARG A 54 16.07 -4.13 2.71
N PHE A 55 14.77 -4.32 2.92
CA PHE A 55 13.74 -3.79 2.05
C PHE A 55 13.15 -2.53 2.67
N LYS A 56 12.97 -1.51 1.83
CA LYS A 56 12.31 -0.27 2.24
C LYS A 56 10.85 -0.29 1.75
N PRO A 57 9.87 -0.08 2.63
CA PRO A 57 8.47 0.06 2.23
C PRO A 57 8.24 1.37 1.46
N ASP A 58 7.23 1.38 0.60
CA ASP A 58 6.71 2.63 0.05
C ASP A 58 5.90 3.38 1.12
N LEU A 59 5.08 2.65 1.89
CA LEU A 59 4.35 3.16 3.04
C LEU A 59 4.43 2.17 4.20
N VAL A 60 4.50 2.66 5.43
CA VAL A 60 4.55 1.80 6.61
C VAL A 60 3.91 2.47 7.81
N SER A 61 3.21 1.69 8.63
CA SER A 61 2.82 2.08 10.00
C SER A 61 3.51 1.15 10.97
N LEU A 62 4.06 1.69 12.05
CA LEU A 62 4.82 0.93 13.05
C LEU A 62 4.06 0.89 14.38
N ASP A 63 4.28 -0.17 15.17
CA ASP A 63 3.91 -0.19 16.59
C ASP A 63 4.95 0.56 17.44
N ASP A 64 4.69 0.72 18.74
CA ASP A 64 5.59 1.40 19.68
C ASP A 64 6.98 0.73 19.80
N ARG A 65 7.15 -0.49 19.28
CA ARG A 65 8.41 -1.24 19.26
C ARG A 65 9.10 -1.16 17.91
N GLY A 66 8.60 -0.36 16.97
CA GLY A 66 9.15 -0.22 15.63
C GLY A 66 8.86 -1.40 14.71
N ARG A 67 7.90 -2.27 15.04
CA ARG A 67 7.49 -3.39 14.18
C ARG A 67 6.36 -2.95 13.25
N PRO A 68 6.36 -3.37 11.97
CA PRO A 68 5.32 -2.94 11.04
C PRO A 68 3.95 -3.52 11.40
N LEU A 69 2.97 -2.65 11.60
CA LEU A 69 1.54 -2.98 11.63
C LEU A 69 0.95 -3.02 10.22
N PHE A 70 1.44 -2.11 9.36
CA PHE A 70 1.06 -1.99 7.96
C PHE A 70 2.28 -1.83 7.09
N TRP A 71 2.24 -2.43 5.90
CA TRP A 71 3.27 -2.31 4.88
C TRP A 71 2.64 -2.22 3.50
N ALA A 72 2.93 -1.16 2.75
CA ALA A 72 2.47 -1.04 1.37
C ALA A 72 3.60 -1.00 0.34
N GLU A 73 3.33 -1.55 -0.83
CA GLU A 73 4.18 -1.51 -2.01
C GLU A 73 3.36 -1.09 -3.23
N ALA A 74 3.86 -0.12 -3.99
CA ALA A 74 3.30 0.29 -5.26
C ALA A 74 4.20 -0.16 -6.41
N GLY A 75 3.59 -0.55 -7.53
CA GLY A 75 4.33 -0.96 -8.72
C GLY A 75 4.87 -2.39 -8.58
N GLU A 76 5.85 -2.76 -9.41
CA GLU A 76 6.33 -4.14 -9.47
C GLU A 76 7.11 -4.58 -8.23
N VAL A 77 6.77 -5.78 -7.75
CA VAL A 77 7.41 -6.41 -6.59
C VAL A 77 7.80 -7.84 -6.93
N HIS A 78 9.06 -8.19 -6.67
CA HIS A 78 9.57 -9.51 -6.97
C HIS A 78 9.13 -10.58 -5.95
N LEU A 79 8.89 -11.80 -6.43
CA LEU A 79 8.49 -12.96 -5.62
C LEU A 79 9.42 -13.20 -4.42
N HIS A 80 10.75 -13.08 -4.60
CA HIS A 80 11.70 -13.30 -3.50
C HIS A 80 11.56 -12.26 -2.38
N LYS A 81 11.24 -11.00 -2.73
CA LYS A 81 10.97 -9.93 -1.77
C LYS A 81 9.68 -10.23 -1.03
N MET A 82 8.61 -10.60 -1.74
CA MET A 82 7.31 -10.95 -1.15
C MET A 82 7.41 -12.12 -0.19
N ARG A 83 8.00 -13.24 -0.61
CA ARG A 83 8.21 -14.39 0.26
C ARG A 83 9.02 -14.03 1.51
N SER A 84 10.05 -13.19 1.37
CA SER A 84 10.86 -12.75 2.51
C SER A 84 10.07 -11.89 3.50
N LEU A 85 9.28 -10.93 3.01
CA LEU A 85 8.50 -10.01 3.85
C LEU A 85 7.33 -10.74 4.51
N LEU A 86 6.52 -11.47 3.74
CA LEU A 86 5.37 -12.22 4.24
C LEU A 86 5.76 -13.25 5.30
N ARG A 87 6.97 -13.84 5.18
CA ARG A 87 7.50 -14.76 6.18
C ARG A 87 7.91 -14.10 7.48
N ARG A 88 8.57 -12.95 7.37
CA ARG A 88 9.13 -12.22 8.50
C ARG A 88 8.04 -11.52 9.31
N TYR A 89 7.01 -11.03 8.63
CA TYR A 89 6.03 -10.10 9.16
C TYR A 89 4.62 -10.70 9.08
N ARG A 90 4.37 -11.76 9.85
CA ARG A 90 3.11 -12.54 9.81
C ARG A 90 1.90 -11.81 10.42
N GLU A 91 2.16 -10.80 11.23
CA GLU A 91 1.16 -9.97 11.92
C GLU A 91 0.95 -8.61 11.24
N THR A 92 1.69 -8.34 10.17
CA THR A 92 1.63 -7.09 9.41
C THR A 92 0.61 -7.21 8.28
N HIS A 93 -0.30 -6.25 8.17
CA HIS A 93 -1.16 -6.13 7.01
C HIS A 93 -0.35 -5.61 5.82
N PHE A 94 -0.38 -6.33 4.71
CA PHE A 94 0.25 -5.90 3.47
C PHE A 94 -0.77 -5.36 2.49
N ALA A 95 -0.44 -4.25 1.81
CA ALA A 95 -1.19 -3.78 0.64
C ALA A 95 -0.25 -3.68 -0.57
N LEU A 96 -0.59 -4.39 -1.64
CA LEU A 96 0.21 -4.45 -2.87
C LEU A 96 -0.62 -3.86 -4.01
N ALA A 97 -0.18 -2.72 -4.54
CA ALA A 97 -0.87 -2.04 -5.63
C ALA A 97 -0.15 -2.21 -6.96
N ARG A 98 -0.91 -2.46 -8.01
CA ARG A 98 -0.51 -2.35 -9.41
C ARG A 98 -1.37 -1.34 -10.14
N ARG A 99 -0.89 -0.88 -11.31
CA ARG A 99 -1.67 -0.03 -12.21
C ARG A 99 -2.18 -0.89 -13.35
N ASP A 100 -3.49 -0.81 -13.60
CA ASP A 100 -4.15 -1.36 -14.79
C ASP A 100 -3.73 -2.82 -15.08
N ALA A 101 -3.50 -3.57 -13.99
CA ALA A 101 -3.03 -4.93 -14.03
C ALA A 101 -4.16 -5.86 -13.63
N ARG A 102 -4.18 -7.05 -14.24
CA ARG A 102 -5.04 -8.12 -13.79
C ARG A 102 -4.63 -8.57 -12.39
N LEU A 103 -5.60 -8.83 -11.52
CA LEU A 103 -5.33 -9.34 -10.18
C LEU A 103 -4.89 -10.81 -10.16
N ASP A 104 -5.37 -11.66 -11.09
CA ASP A 104 -5.08 -13.10 -11.05
C ASP A 104 -3.57 -13.43 -10.98
N PRO A 105 -2.68 -12.86 -11.83
CA PRO A 105 -1.25 -13.18 -11.76
C PRO A 105 -0.60 -12.67 -10.47
N LEU A 106 -1.07 -11.55 -9.92
CA LEU A 106 -0.59 -11.01 -8.65
C LEU A 106 -1.05 -11.90 -7.48
N LEU A 107 -2.29 -12.37 -7.54
CA LEU A 107 -2.88 -13.31 -6.59
C LEU A 107 -2.10 -14.63 -6.58
N GLU A 108 -1.85 -15.21 -7.75
CA GLU A 108 -1.03 -16.43 -7.90
C GLU A 108 0.38 -16.24 -7.35
N MET A 109 1.03 -15.11 -7.66
CA MET A 109 2.37 -14.79 -7.15
C MET A 109 2.37 -14.72 -5.61
N VAL A 110 1.39 -14.05 -5.01
CA VAL A 110 1.30 -13.87 -3.57
C VAL A 110 0.94 -15.19 -2.88
N GLN A 111 0.00 -15.96 -3.41
CA GLN A 111 -0.31 -17.31 -2.94
C GLN A 111 0.92 -18.22 -3.00
N GLY A 112 1.69 -18.19 -4.10
CA GLY A 112 2.95 -18.93 -4.21
C GLY A 112 4.09 -18.40 -3.29
N ALA A 113 4.02 -17.13 -2.88
CA ALA A 113 4.91 -16.56 -1.87
C ALA A 113 4.53 -17.02 -0.45
N LEU A 114 3.22 -17.13 -0.18
CA LEU A 114 2.65 -17.60 1.07
C LEU A 114 2.91 -19.09 1.28
N GLY A 115 2.61 -19.93 0.28
CA GLY A 115 2.54 -21.38 0.45
C GLY A 115 1.60 -21.75 1.61
N ASP A 116 2.00 -22.73 2.43
CA ASP A 116 1.24 -23.17 3.61
C ASP A 116 1.53 -22.33 4.87
N MET A 117 2.06 -21.11 4.71
CA MET A 117 2.52 -20.35 5.86
C MET A 117 1.35 -19.70 6.61
N PRO A 118 1.20 -19.99 7.92
CA PRO A 118 0.16 -19.36 8.72
C PRO A 118 0.46 -17.87 8.88
N ARG A 119 -0.56 -17.05 8.66
CA ARG A 119 -0.51 -15.59 8.83
C ARG A 119 -1.72 -15.11 9.61
N ARG A 120 -1.52 -14.03 10.38
CA ARG A 120 -2.58 -13.44 11.22
C ARG A 120 -3.20 -12.22 10.57
N ALA A 121 -2.42 -11.43 9.85
CA ALA A 121 -2.88 -10.22 9.19
C ALA A 121 -3.07 -10.42 7.68
N PRO A 122 -4.05 -9.71 7.08
CA PRO A 122 -4.42 -9.90 5.68
C PRO A 122 -3.33 -9.40 4.71
N VAL A 123 -3.52 -9.77 3.45
CA VAL A 123 -2.81 -9.18 2.31
C VAL A 123 -3.85 -8.67 1.30
N ASP A 124 -3.85 -7.37 1.06
CA ASP A 124 -4.70 -6.71 0.08
C ASP A 124 -3.94 -6.56 -1.24
N LEU A 125 -4.57 -6.97 -2.33
CA LEU A 125 -4.08 -6.80 -3.69
C LEU A 125 -5.02 -5.82 -4.39
N ILE A 126 -4.47 -4.73 -4.90
CA ILE A 126 -5.25 -3.63 -5.45
C ILE A 126 -4.76 -3.34 -6.87
N THR A 127 -5.69 -3.05 -7.77
CA THR A 127 -5.35 -2.49 -9.08
C THR A 127 -6.00 -1.11 -9.23
N PHE A 128 -5.16 -0.11 -9.48
CA PHE A 128 -5.60 1.24 -9.75
C PHE A 128 -5.81 1.42 -11.26
N PRO A 129 -6.97 1.93 -11.70
CA PRO A 129 -7.24 2.13 -13.12
C PRO A 129 -6.29 3.19 -13.71
N SER A 130 -6.03 3.10 -15.01
CA SER A 130 -5.03 3.97 -15.65
C SER A 130 -5.39 5.47 -15.65
N ASP A 131 -6.66 5.81 -15.45
CA ASP A 131 -7.23 7.16 -15.32
C ASP A 131 -7.27 7.68 -13.86
N SER A 132 -6.66 6.97 -12.90
CA SER A 132 -6.74 7.26 -11.46
C SER A 132 -6.46 8.71 -11.06
N VAL A 133 -5.56 9.41 -11.76
CA VAL A 133 -5.28 10.83 -11.46
C VAL A 133 -6.53 11.68 -11.65
N GLY A 134 -7.20 11.55 -12.81
CA GLY A 134 -8.41 12.32 -13.10
C GLY A 134 -9.61 11.87 -12.28
N ARG A 135 -9.63 10.60 -11.85
CA ARG A 135 -10.71 10.01 -11.08
C ARG A 135 -10.65 10.35 -9.59
N PHE A 136 -9.46 10.36 -8.99
CA PHE A 136 -9.30 10.39 -7.54
C PHE A 136 -8.59 11.63 -7.01
N ILE A 137 -7.99 12.48 -7.86
CA ILE A 137 -7.24 13.66 -7.43
C ILE A 137 -7.85 14.90 -8.05
N ASP A 138 -8.36 15.80 -7.22
CA ASP A 138 -8.93 17.06 -7.71
C ASP A 138 -7.86 18.11 -8.05
N ALA A 139 -8.29 19.23 -8.63
CA ALA A 139 -7.39 20.33 -9.02
C ALA A 139 -6.64 20.96 -7.83
N THR A 140 -7.13 20.77 -6.61
CA THR A 140 -6.52 21.27 -5.37
C THR A 140 -5.55 20.26 -4.75
N GLY A 141 -5.45 19.04 -5.30
CA GLY A 141 -4.64 17.96 -4.77
C GLY A 141 -5.31 17.17 -3.63
N GLU A 142 -6.62 17.32 -3.44
CA GLU A 142 -7.37 16.42 -2.55
C GLU A 142 -7.52 15.06 -3.23
N VAL A 143 -7.15 14.01 -2.50
CA VAL A 143 -7.22 12.62 -2.92
C VAL A 143 -8.43 11.97 -2.26
N ARG A 144 -9.35 11.44 -3.07
CA ARG A 144 -10.53 10.71 -2.60
C ARG A 144 -10.58 9.35 -3.29
N VAL A 145 -10.27 8.31 -2.54
CA VAL A 145 -10.26 6.93 -3.04
C VAL A 145 -10.75 6.01 -1.93
N HIS A 146 -11.57 5.05 -2.33
CA HIS A 146 -12.19 4.06 -1.45
C HIS A 146 -12.10 2.69 -2.13
N HIS A 147 -12.19 1.62 -1.33
CA HIS A 147 -12.07 0.25 -1.82
C HIS A 147 -13.19 -0.12 -2.82
N ASP A 148 -14.38 0.47 -2.71
CA ASP A 148 -15.49 0.28 -3.64
C ASP A 148 -15.27 0.94 -5.02
N ALA A 149 -14.30 1.86 -5.11
CA ALA A 149 -13.97 2.59 -6.33
C ALA A 149 -12.81 1.95 -7.11
N VAL A 150 -12.21 0.88 -6.60
CA VAL A 150 -11.07 0.17 -7.22
C VAL A 150 -11.35 -1.32 -7.27
N GLU A 151 -10.71 -2.02 -8.19
CA GLU A 151 -10.70 -3.48 -8.16
C GLU A 151 -9.64 -3.94 -7.15
N TRP A 152 -10.04 -4.82 -6.23
CA TRP A 152 -9.16 -5.33 -5.19
C TRP A 152 -9.65 -6.70 -4.68
N VAL A 153 -8.72 -7.44 -4.07
CA VAL A 153 -9.01 -8.69 -3.35
C VAL A 153 -8.22 -8.72 -2.04
N ARG A 154 -8.84 -9.28 -1.00
CA ARG A 154 -8.19 -9.55 0.28
C ARG A 154 -7.93 -11.04 0.45
N LEU A 155 -6.69 -11.37 0.77
CA LEU A 155 -6.30 -12.67 1.31
C LEU A 155 -6.34 -12.58 2.83
N GLU A 156 -7.35 -13.20 3.45
CA GLU A 156 -7.55 -13.17 4.89
C GLU A 156 -6.43 -13.89 5.66
N GLY A 157 -6.16 -13.41 6.87
CA GLY A 157 -5.35 -14.14 7.85
C GLY A 157 -6.22 -15.03 8.74
N GLU A 158 -5.59 -15.92 9.50
CA GLU A 158 -6.28 -16.85 10.42
C GLU A 158 -7.00 -16.14 11.58
N SER A 159 -6.62 -14.90 11.90
CA SER A 159 -7.23 -14.06 12.95
C SER A 159 -6.78 -12.60 12.79
N PRO A 160 -7.57 -11.74 12.12
CA PRO A 160 -7.19 -10.34 11.92
C PRO A 160 -7.03 -9.61 13.28
N PRO A 161 -6.00 -8.77 13.46
CA PRO A 161 -5.82 -7.97 14.67
C PRO A 161 -7.07 -7.12 15.01
N ALA A 162 -7.30 -6.86 16.29
CA ALA A 162 -8.49 -6.15 16.78
C ALA A 162 -8.72 -4.75 16.16
N TRP A 163 -7.68 -4.10 15.63
CA TRP A 163 -7.76 -2.79 15.00
C TRP A 163 -8.31 -2.81 13.55
N HIS A 164 -8.64 -3.99 13.01
CA HIS A 164 -9.18 -4.14 11.65
C HIS A 164 -10.71 -4.08 11.53
N ARG A 165 -11.45 -3.91 12.64
CA ARG A 165 -12.91 -3.74 12.54
C ARG A 165 -13.21 -2.29 12.13
N PRO A 166 -13.97 -2.05 11.06
CA PRO A 166 -14.57 -0.74 10.85
C PRO A 166 -15.32 -0.37 12.12
N SER A 167 -15.17 0.87 12.60
CA SER A 167 -16.10 1.40 13.59
C SER A 167 -17.51 1.34 12.98
N ASP A 168 -18.41 0.61 13.64
CA ASP A 168 -19.85 0.61 13.33
C ASP A 168 -20.44 2.03 13.38
#